data_AF-F7QX55-F1
#
_entry.id   AF-F7QX55-F1
#
_cell.length_a   1.000
_cell.length_b   1.000
_cell.length_c   1.000
_cell.angle_alpha   90.00
_cell.angle_beta   90.00
_cell.angle_gamma   90.00
#
_symmetry.space_group_name_H-M   'P 1'
#
loop_
_entity.id
_entity.type
_entity.pdbx_description
1 polymer ?
#
loop_
_entity_poly.entity_id
_entity_poly.type
_entity_poly.pdbx_seq_one_letter_code
_entity_poly.pdbx_strand_id
1 'polypeptide(L)' 'MYDKYKTTGRLRKNRDGSRTFKENINLPVGQHLGIDIYTGKEINGMTIHYSKTGVHIVPLYYKEK' A
#
# COMPACT_ATOMS: atom_id res chain seq x y z
N MET A 1 -4.82 3.06 -11.96
CA MET A 1 -4.25 2.42 -10.75
C MET A 1 -4.72 3.14 -9.48
N TYR A 2 -4.41 4.43 -9.30
CA TYR A 2 -4.85 5.22 -8.14
C TYR A 2 -6.36 5.16 -7.85
N ASP A 3 -7.22 5.58 -8.80
CA ASP A 3 -8.67 5.66 -8.57
C ASP A 3 -9.34 4.33 -8.24
N LYS A 4 -8.72 3.22 -8.64
CA LYS A 4 -9.22 1.87 -8.37
C LYS A 4 -9.01 1.43 -6.91
N TYR A 5 -7.94 1.90 -6.27
CA TYR A 5 -7.52 1.41 -4.96
C TYR A 5 -7.53 2.49 -3.87
N LYS A 6 -7.74 3.78 -4.22
CA LYS A 6 -7.85 4.83 -3.21
C LYS A 6 -8.99 4.51 -2.25
N THR A 7 -8.76 4.68 -0.95
CA THR A 7 -9.76 4.50 0.12
C THR A 7 -10.34 3.08 0.26
N THR A 8 -9.77 2.06 -0.40
CA THR A 8 -10.21 0.65 -0.26
C THR A 8 -9.39 -0.13 0.77
N GLY A 9 -8.28 0.45 1.26
CA GLY A 9 -7.33 -0.16 2.17
C GLY A 9 -7.51 0.30 3.63
N ARG A 10 -6.46 0.07 4.43
CA ARG A 10 -6.40 0.48 5.83
C ARG A 10 -5.45 1.66 5.99
N LEU A 11 -5.97 2.79 6.50
CA LEU A 11 -5.13 3.90 6.94
C LEU A 11 -4.26 3.46 8.13
N ARG A 12 -2.95 3.63 8.00
CA ARG A 12 -2.03 3.36 9.10
C ARG A 12 -2.28 4.37 10.21
N LYS A 13 -2.21 3.86 11.44
CA LYS A 13 -2.20 4.69 12.64
C LYS A 13 -0.78 4.75 13.18
N ASN A 14 -0.43 5.89 13.75
CA ASN A 14 0.75 6.03 14.58
C ASN A 14 0.53 5.28 15.91
N ARG A 15 1.61 5.14 16.69
CA ARG A 15 1.58 4.44 17.99
C ARG A 15 0.65 5.12 19.00
N ASP A 16 0.46 6.42 18.87
CA ASP A 16 -0.46 7.25 19.67
C ASP A 16 -1.94 7.16 19.20
N GLY A 17 -2.23 6.37 18.15
CA GLY A 17 -3.57 6.23 17.59
C GLY A 17 -3.95 7.32 16.57
N SER A 18 -3.11 8.34 16.36
CA SER A 18 -3.34 9.37 15.34
C SER A 18 -3.30 8.77 13.92
N ARG A 19 -4.10 9.34 13.01
CA ARG A 19 -4.16 8.88 11.62
C ARG A 19 -2.93 9.35 10.86
N THR A 20 -2.36 8.48 10.05
CA THR A 20 -1.36 8.86 9.06
C THR A 20 -2.01 9.11 7.70
N PHE A 21 -1.26 9.76 6.81
CA PHE A 21 -1.62 9.90 5.40
C PHE A 21 -1.19 8.70 4.55
N LYS A 22 -0.95 7.54 5.18
CA LYS A 22 -0.50 6.31 4.51
C LYS A 22 -1.60 5.27 4.58
N GLU A 23 -2.01 4.79 3.42
CA GLU A 23 -3.00 3.72 3.28
C GLU A 23 -2.30 2.47 2.75
N ASN A 24 -2.47 1.36 3.45
CA ASN A 24 -2.01 0.05 2.98
C ASN A 24 -3.17 -0.65 2.27
N ILE A 25 -2.94 -1.09 1.04
CA ILE A 25 -3.89 -1.85 0.23
C ILE A 25 -3.32 -3.24 0.00
N ASN A 26 -4.12 -4.25 0.33
CA ASN A 26 -3.83 -5.62 -0.07
C ASN A 26 -4.36 -5.82 -1.48
N LEU A 27 -3.55 -6.43 -2.34
CA LEU A 27 -4.01 -6.84 -3.65
C LEU A 27 -4.93 -8.06 -3.53
N PRO A 28 -5.99 -8.14 -4.36
CA PRO A 28 -6.75 -9.36 -4.56
C PRO A 28 -5.83 -10.53 -4.90
N VAL A 29 -6.18 -11.72 -4.39
CA VAL A 29 -5.47 -12.97 -4.69
C VAL A 29 -5.40 -13.20 -6.21
N GLY A 30 -4.22 -13.55 -6.72
CA GLY A 30 -3.96 -13.77 -8.15
C GLY A 30 -3.67 -12.52 -8.97
N GLN A 31 -3.62 -11.34 -8.34
CA GLN A 31 -3.26 -10.10 -9.02
C GLN A 31 -1.76 -9.81 -8.86
N HIS A 32 -0.99 -10.07 -9.92
CA HIS A 32 0.46 -9.89 -9.92
C HIS A 32 0.85 -8.51 -10.48
N LEU A 33 1.51 -7.69 -9.67
CA LEU A 33 2.09 -6.41 -10.13
C LEU A 33 3.57 -6.52 -10.50
N GLY A 34 4.23 -7.61 -10.11
CA GLY A 34 5.65 -7.84 -10.32
C GLY A 34 6.34 -8.39 -9.08
N ILE A 35 7.67 -8.34 -9.09
CA ILE A 35 8.53 -8.78 -7.99
C ILE A 35 9.04 -7.55 -7.24
N ASP A 36 8.89 -7.54 -5.93
CA ASP A 36 9.48 -6.54 -5.06
C ASP A 36 10.99 -6.78 -5.00
N ILE A 37 11.76 -5.83 -5.55
CA ILE A 37 13.23 -5.93 -5.67
C ILE A 37 13.94 -6.08 -4.34
N TYR A 38 13.35 -5.61 -3.24
CA TYR A 38 13.98 -5.67 -1.92
C TYR A 38 13.77 -7.00 -1.23
N THR A 39 12.68 -7.70 -1.55
CA THR A 39 12.32 -8.98 -0.90
C THR A 39 12.46 -10.18 -1.83
N GLY A 40 12.56 -9.97 -3.15
CA GLY A 40 12.54 -11.01 -4.17
C GLY A 40 11.19 -11.74 -4.27
N LYS A 41 10.16 -11.24 -3.59
CA LYS A 41 8.82 -11.86 -3.53
C LYS A 41 7.85 -11.14 -4.45
N GLU A 42 6.80 -11.85 -4.84
CA GLU A 42 5.70 -11.23 -5.57
C GLU A 42 5.03 -10.14 -4.75
N ILE A 43 4.78 -9.01 -5.38
CA ILE A 43 4.06 -7.89 -4.79
C ILE A 43 2.64 -8.34 -4.49
N ASN A 44 2.27 -8.32 -3.21
CA ASN A 44 0.93 -8.67 -2.72
C ASN A 44 0.15 -7.43 -2.21
N GLY A 45 0.73 -6.23 -2.31
CA GLY A 45 0.11 -5.01 -1.82
C GLY A 45 0.74 -3.74 -2.35
N MET A 46 0.17 -2.62 -1.93
CA MET A 46 0.71 -1.30 -2.21
C MET A 46 0.40 -0.33 -1.07
N THR A 47 1.31 0.63 -0.85
CA THR A 47 1.06 1.76 0.04
C THR A 47 0.73 2.99 -0.80
N ILE A 48 -0.39 3.66 -0.52
CA ILE A 48 -0.68 4.99 -1.03
C ILE A 48 -0.28 6.03 0.03
N HIS A 49 0.61 6.95 -0.33
CA HIS A 49 0.96 8.11 0.48
C HIS A 49 0.22 9.34 -0.08
N TYR A 50 -0.70 9.87 0.71
CA TYR A 50 -1.40 11.12 0.40
C TYR A 50 -0.55 12.30 0.88
N SER A 51 -0.34 13.29 0.00
CA SER A 51 0.29 14.56 0.34
C SER A 51 -0.61 15.72 -0.09
N LYS A 52 -0.24 16.95 0.26
CA LYS A 52 -0.98 18.15 -0.17
C LYS A 52 -0.86 18.39 -1.68
N THR A 53 0.25 17.98 -2.29
CA THR A 53 0.60 18.32 -3.69
C THR A 53 0.44 17.14 -4.64
N GLY A 54 0.16 15.94 -4.12
CA GLY A 54 0.00 14.76 -4.96
C GLY A 54 -0.10 13.47 -4.17
N VAL A 55 0.00 12.37 -4.89
CA VAL A 55 -0.11 11.02 -4.34
C VAL A 55 1.03 10.17 -4.86
N HIS A 56 1.69 9.45 -3.94
CA HIS A 56 2.72 8.49 -4.28
C HIS A 56 2.19 7.08 -4.01
N ILE A 57 2.29 6.20 -5.00
CA ILE A 57 1.91 4.80 -4.87
C ILE A 57 3.18 3.97 -4.89
N VAL A 58 3.37 3.14 -3.87
CA VAL A 58 4.52 2.25 -3.74
C VAL A 58 3.99 0.82 -3.75
N PRO A 59 4.20 0.03 -4.80
CA PRO A 59 3.97 -1.41 -4.80
C PRO A 59 5.02 -2.10 -3.94
N LEU A 60 4.62 -2.99 -3.03
CA LEU A 60 5.57 -3.74 -2.20
C LEU A 60 4.99 -5.06 -1.70
N TYR A 61 5.88 -5.95 -1.25
CA TYR A 61 5.48 -7.12 -0.49
C TYR A 61 5.23 -6.77 0.99
N TYR A 62 4.01 -6.99 1.46
CA TYR A 62 3.70 -7.04 2.88
C TYR A 62 3.90 -8.45 3.41
N LYS A 63 4.75 -8.59 4.42
CA LYS A 63 4.77 -9.80 5.23
C LYS A 63 3.49 -9.81 6.07
N GLU A 64 2.62 -10.78 5.85
CA GLU A 64 1.49 -11.02 6.74
C GLU A 64 2.03 -11.23 8.17
N LYS A 65 1.40 -10.55 9.13
CA LYS A 65 1.78 -10.60 10.54
C LYS A 65 1.07 -11.73 11.26
#